data_AF-A0A2V6QWY3-F1
#
_entry.id   AF-A0A2V6QWY3-F1
#
_cell.length_a   1.000
_cell.length_b   1.000
_cell.length_c   1.000
_cell.angle_alpha   90.00
_cell.angle_beta   90.00
_cell.angle_gamma   90.00
#
_symmetry.space_group_name_H-M   'P 1'
#
loop_
_entity.id
_entity.type
_entity.pdbx_description
1 polymer ?
#
loop_
_entity_poly.entity_id
_entity_poly.type
_entity_poly.pdbx_seq_one_letter_code
_entity_poly.pdbx_strand_id
1 'polypeptide(L)'
;MPAVVVTAEPRPFLRKLTHVIYALHAASLVTGIVGVATVVGAFLTGWPSIIAVILNYVYRGDVRGTWLQSHFRWQIRTFWFGLLWVALCGLFVVLTLGIGLLIAWIPLVFVGLWFIYRIARGWLRLVDDRPAYH
;
A
#
# COMPACT_ATOMS: atom_id res chain seq x y z
N MET A 1 -23.35 -19.42 22.29
CA MET A 1 -22.02 -18.81 22.51
C MET A 1 -21.41 -18.57 21.13
N PRO A 2 -21.08 -17.33 20.71
CA PRO A 2 -20.37 -17.15 19.46
C PRO A 2 -18.99 -17.80 19.59
N ALA A 3 -18.62 -18.66 18.64
CA ALA A 3 -17.30 -19.26 18.62
C ALA A 3 -16.26 -18.13 18.53
N VAL A 4 -15.42 -18.00 19.55
CA VAL A 4 -14.20 -17.19 19.45
C VAL A 4 -13.42 -17.81 18.31
N VAL A 5 -13.38 -17.16 17.15
CA VAL A 5 -12.59 -17.62 16.02
C VAL A 5 -11.13 -17.46 16.44
N VAL A 6 -10.56 -18.52 17.00
CA VAL A 6 -9.14 -18.57 17.35
C VAL A 6 -8.37 -18.54 16.03
N THR A 7 -7.88 -17.36 15.65
CA THR A 7 -6.96 -17.25 14.53
C THR A 7 -5.66 -17.96 14.91
N ALA A 8 -5.14 -18.80 14.02
CA ALA A 8 -3.86 -19.45 14.25
C ALA A 8 -2.74 -18.39 14.35
N GLU A 9 -1.77 -18.62 15.22
CA GLU A 9 -0.60 -17.76 15.34
C GLU A 9 0.26 -17.87 14.06
N PRO A 10 0.60 -16.74 13.41
CA PRO A 10 1.41 -16.76 12.21
C PRO A 10 2.87 -17.11 12.50
N ARG A 11 3.53 -17.74 11.52
CA ARG A 11 4.98 -17.97 11.57
C ARG A 11 5.73 -16.64 11.76
N PRO A 12 6.78 -16.57 12.63
CA PRO A 12 7.49 -15.31 12.92
C PRO A 12 8.03 -14.59 11.68
N PHE A 13 8.48 -15.35 10.68
CA PHE A 13 8.94 -14.80 9.40
C PHE A 13 7.83 -14.03 8.66
N LEU A 14 6.58 -14.51 8.66
CA LEU A 14 5.48 -13.86 7.95
C LEU A 14 5.12 -12.51 8.58
N ARG A 15 5.25 -12.37 9.90
CA ARG A 15 5.08 -11.09 10.59
C ARG A 15 6.17 -10.09 10.16
N LYS A 16 7.44 -10.52 10.16
CA LYS A 16 8.56 -9.70 9.66
C LYS A 16 8.36 -9.31 8.20
N LEU A 17 7.94 -10.25 7.35
CA LEU A 17 7.63 -9.99 5.94
C LEU A 17 6.51 -8.95 5.80
N THR A 18 5.48 -9.01 6.63
CA THR A 18 4.39 -8.01 6.60
C THR A 18 4.90 -6.60 6.92
N HIS A 19 5.86 -6.45 7.85
CA HIS A 19 6.53 -5.17 8.10
C HIS A 19 7.34 -4.71 6.89
N VAL A 20 8.10 -5.62 6.26
CA VAL A 20 8.88 -5.31 5.04
C VAL A 20 7.95 -4.83 3.92
N ILE A 21 6.78 -5.46 3.74
CA ILE A 21 5.80 -5.04 2.73
C ILE A 21 5.27 -3.63 3.01
N TYR A 22 4.97 -3.28 4.27
CA TYR A 22 4.61 -1.90 4.61
C TYR A 22 5.75 -0.91 4.35
N ALA A 23 7.00 -1.29 4.68
CA ALA A 23 8.17 -0.48 4.42
C ALA A 23 8.38 -0.23 2.93
N LEU A 24 8.15 -1.25 2.08
CA LEU A 24 8.23 -1.13 0.63
C LEU A 24 7.17 -0.17 0.06
N HIS A 25 5.92 -0.25 0.54
CA HIS A 25 4.89 0.72 0.15
C HIS A 25 5.24 2.15 0.61
N ALA A 26 5.77 2.30 1.83
CA ALA A 26 6.20 3.59 2.35
C ALA A 26 7.38 4.17 1.56
N ALA A 27 8.38 3.34 1.25
CA ALA A 27 9.53 3.72 0.42
C ALA A 27 9.06 4.22 -0.95
N SER A 28 8.16 3.47 -1.62
CA SER A 28 7.60 3.90 -2.90
C SER A 28 6.85 5.23 -2.82
N LEU A 29 6.17 5.50 -1.70
CA LEU A 29 5.46 6.76 -1.49
C LEU A 29 6.45 7.92 -1.29
N VAL A 30 7.47 7.72 -0.46
CA VAL A 30 8.53 8.71 -0.22
C VAL A 30 9.27 9.04 -1.51
N THR A 31 9.69 8.01 -2.28
CA THR A 31 10.32 8.23 -3.58
C THR A 31 9.37 8.89 -4.58
N GLY A 32 8.06 8.62 -4.49
CA GLY A 32 7.06 9.29 -5.33
C GLY A 32 6.88 10.77 -5.00
N ILE A 33 6.92 11.14 -3.73
CA ILE A 33 6.81 12.54 -3.28
C ILE A 33 8.08 13.32 -3.61
N VAL A 34 9.25 12.75 -3.31
CA VAL A 34 10.57 13.40 -3.52
C VAL A 34 10.97 13.37 -5.00
N GLY A 35 10.57 12.33 -5.72
CA GLY A 35 11.11 11.98 -7.02
C GLY A 35 10.59 12.79 -8.21
N VAL A 36 9.48 13.53 -8.06
CA VAL A 36 8.90 14.36 -9.14
C VAL A 36 9.92 15.40 -9.69
N ALA A 37 10.98 15.70 -8.94
CA ALA A 37 12.03 16.63 -9.32
C ALA A 37 13.29 16.01 -9.96
N THR A 38 13.45 14.68 -10.06
CA THR A 38 14.72 14.06 -10.51
C THR A 38 14.55 12.81 -11.38
N VAL A 39 15.49 12.56 -12.30
CA VAL A 39 15.55 11.34 -13.15
C VAL A 39 15.62 10.07 -12.30
N VAL A 40 16.38 10.11 -11.21
CA VAL A 40 16.49 9.00 -10.24
C VAL A 40 15.15 8.76 -9.54
N GLY A 41 14.43 9.83 -9.19
CA GLY A 41 13.08 9.78 -8.61
C GLY A 41 12.05 9.12 -9.53
N ALA A 42 12.06 9.48 -10.82
CA ALA A 42 11.21 8.88 -11.85
C ALA A 42 11.53 7.40 -12.12
N PHE A 43 12.79 6.98 -11.94
CA PHE A 43 13.19 5.57 -12.06
C PHE A 43 12.80 4.75 -10.82
N LEU A 44 12.84 5.37 -9.63
CA LEU A 44 12.49 4.72 -8.37
C LEU A 44 10.97 4.73 -8.06
N THR A 45 10.19 5.51 -8.79
CA THR A 45 8.73 5.59 -8.61
C THR A 45 8.06 4.25 -8.92
N GLY A 46 7.53 3.60 -7.87
CA GLY A 46 6.56 2.51 -7.99
C GLY A 46 7.12 1.10 -7.84
N TRP A 47 8.39 0.84 -8.22
CA TRP A 47 8.95 -0.52 -8.16
C TRP A 47 8.96 -1.14 -6.75
N PRO A 48 9.20 -0.41 -5.64
CA PRO A 48 9.14 -1.03 -4.31
C PRO A 48 7.71 -1.49 -3.98
N SER A 49 6.71 -0.70 -4.37
CA SER A 49 5.28 -1.03 -4.17
C SER A 49 4.85 -2.24 -5.02
N ILE A 50 5.40 -2.37 -6.23
CA ILE A 50 5.21 -3.54 -7.09
C ILE A 50 5.79 -4.80 -6.44
N ILE A 51 7.02 -4.74 -5.92
CA ILE A 51 7.62 -5.85 -5.17
C ILE A 51 6.73 -6.21 -3.97
N ALA A 52 6.25 -5.21 -3.23
CA ALA A 52 5.39 -5.43 -2.07
C ALA A 52 4.09 -6.16 -2.44
N VAL A 53 3.41 -5.79 -3.53
CA VAL A 53 2.18 -6.49 -3.95
C VAL A 53 2.47 -7.89 -4.49
N ILE A 54 3.61 -8.11 -5.15
CA ILE A 54 4.05 -9.45 -5.57
C ILE A 54 4.26 -10.34 -4.34
N LEU A 55 5.02 -9.87 -3.34
CA LEU A 55 5.23 -10.60 -2.08
C LEU A 55 3.90 -10.92 -1.38
N ASN A 56 2.96 -9.97 -1.38
CA ASN A 56 1.62 -10.22 -0.87
C ASN A 56 0.94 -11.39 -1.60
N TYR A 57 0.98 -11.44 -2.92
CA TYR A 57 0.34 -12.53 -3.67
C TYR A 57 1.04 -13.87 -3.49
N VAL A 58 2.39 -13.88 -3.49
CA VAL A 58 3.20 -15.09 -3.31
C VAL A 58 2.92 -15.74 -1.95
N TYR A 59 2.96 -14.97 -0.86
CA TYR A 59 2.78 -15.49 0.50
C TYR A 59 1.32 -15.44 0.99
N ARG A 60 0.36 -15.07 0.13
CA ARG A 60 -1.06 -14.96 0.50
C ARG A 60 -1.63 -16.26 1.05
N GLY A 61 -1.17 -17.40 0.51
CA GLY A 61 -1.59 -18.73 0.96
C GLY A 61 -1.12 -19.03 2.37
N ASP A 62 0.09 -18.61 2.71
CA ASP A 62 0.77 -18.91 3.97
C ASP A 62 0.19 -18.21 5.20
N VAL A 63 -0.55 -17.11 5.00
CA VAL A 63 -1.19 -16.34 6.07
C VAL A 63 -2.67 -16.69 6.27
N ARG A 64 -3.24 -17.62 5.48
CA ARG A 64 -4.66 -18.00 5.60
C ARG A 64 -4.98 -18.55 6.99
N GLY A 65 -6.12 -18.14 7.55
CA GLY A 65 -6.55 -18.57 8.89
C GLY A 65 -5.80 -17.87 10.04
N THR A 66 -4.87 -16.97 9.73
CA THR A 66 -4.18 -16.12 10.71
C THR A 66 -4.72 -14.70 10.63
N TRP A 67 -4.47 -13.89 11.66
CA TRP A 67 -4.83 -12.47 11.65
C TRP A 67 -4.04 -11.67 10.59
N LEU A 68 -2.87 -12.13 10.15
CA LEU A 68 -2.09 -11.50 9.06
C LEU A 68 -2.80 -11.55 7.71
N GLN A 69 -3.77 -12.45 7.51
CA GLN A 69 -4.61 -12.49 6.31
C GLN A 69 -5.28 -11.13 6.05
N SER A 70 -5.68 -10.43 7.11
CA SER A 70 -6.29 -9.10 7.01
C SER A 70 -5.29 -8.05 6.52
N HIS A 71 -4.01 -8.12 6.95
CA HIS A 71 -2.94 -7.23 6.52
C HIS A 71 -2.63 -7.41 5.04
N PHE A 72 -2.47 -8.65 4.59
CA PHE A 72 -2.23 -8.94 3.17
C PHE A 72 -3.36 -8.41 2.28
N ARG A 73 -4.62 -8.65 2.67
CA ARG A 73 -5.78 -8.10 1.95
C ARG A 73 -5.79 -6.57 1.97
N TRP A 74 -5.42 -5.96 3.09
CA TRP A 74 -5.34 -4.52 3.24
C TRP A 74 -4.26 -3.92 2.33
N GLN A 75 -3.05 -4.49 2.32
CA GLN A 75 -1.92 -4.05 1.52
C GLN A 75 -2.21 -4.21 0.01
N ILE A 76 -2.74 -5.36 -0.42
CA ILE A 76 -3.17 -5.58 -1.81
C ILE A 76 -4.20 -4.53 -2.25
N ARG A 77 -5.23 -4.26 -1.42
CA ARG A 77 -6.23 -3.22 -1.74
C ARG A 77 -5.60 -1.84 -1.81
N THR A 78 -4.69 -1.50 -0.89
CA THR A 78 -3.96 -0.23 -0.91
C THR A 78 -3.20 -0.05 -2.22
N PHE A 79 -2.50 -1.09 -2.70
CA PHE A 79 -1.81 -1.06 -3.98
C PHE A 79 -2.77 -0.77 -5.14
N TRP A 80 -3.84 -1.55 -5.29
CA TRP A 80 -4.76 -1.44 -6.43
C TRP A 80 -5.56 -0.14 -6.43
N PHE A 81 -6.03 0.32 -5.27
CA PHE A 81 -6.70 1.62 -5.18
C PHE A 81 -5.72 2.78 -5.41
N GLY A 82 -4.47 2.67 -4.92
CA GLY A 82 -3.42 3.65 -5.22
C GLY A 82 -3.13 3.73 -6.71
N LEU A 83 -2.95 2.59 -7.37
CA LEU A 83 -2.75 2.50 -8.82
C LEU A 83 -3.93 3.10 -9.59
N LEU A 84 -5.17 2.77 -9.19
CA LEU A 84 -6.38 3.32 -9.78
C LEU A 84 -6.40 4.86 -9.68
N TRP A 85 -6.17 5.42 -8.49
CA TRP A 85 -6.20 6.87 -8.30
C TRP A 85 -5.12 7.61 -9.08
N VAL A 86 -3.90 7.07 -9.12
CA VAL A 86 -2.80 7.62 -9.93
C VAL A 86 -3.14 7.55 -11.42
N ALA A 87 -3.70 6.43 -11.88
CA ALA A 87 -4.13 6.28 -13.27
C ALA A 87 -5.25 7.27 -13.64
N LEU A 88 -6.22 7.50 -12.76
CA LEU A 88 -7.28 8.50 -12.97
C LEU A 88 -6.72 9.92 -13.03
N CYS A 89 -5.76 10.26 -12.18
CA CYS A 89 -5.07 11.56 -12.25
C CYS A 89 -4.30 11.72 -13.57
N GLY A 90 -3.59 10.68 -14.00
CA GLY A 90 -2.89 10.67 -15.30
C GLY A 90 -3.84 10.80 -16.49
N LEU A 91 -4.95 10.05 -16.47
CA LEU A 91 -5.98 10.12 -17.49
C LEU A 91 -6.61 11.52 -17.57
N PHE A 92 -6.90 12.14 -16.43
CA PHE A 92 -7.41 13.51 -16.37
C PHE A 92 -6.44 14.51 -17.04
N VAL A 93 -5.14 14.41 -16.77
CA VAL A 93 -4.11 15.25 -17.41
C VAL A 93 -4.08 15.03 -18.92
N VAL A 94 -4.14 13.78 -19.39
CA VAL A 94 -4.15 13.45 -20.83
C VAL A 94 -5.40 14.00 -21.51
N LEU A 95 -6.59 13.79 -20.94
CA LEU A 95 -7.87 14.25 -21.50
C LEU A 95 -7.99 15.78 -21.57
N THR A 96 -7.27 16.50 -20.70
CA THR A 96 -7.24 17.96 -20.70
C THR A 96 -6.07 18.54 -21.51
N LEU A 97 -5.42 17.72 -22.35
CA LEU A 97 -4.26 18.10 -23.17
C LEU A 97 -3.13 18.75 -22.35
N GLY A 98 -2.93 18.28 -21.10
CA GLY A 98 -1.90 18.78 -20.19
C GLY A 98 -2.32 19.97 -19.30
N ILE A 99 -3.42 20.67 -19.61
CA ILE A 99 -3.91 21.80 -18.79
C ILE A 99 -4.26 21.34 -17.38
N GLY A 100 -4.74 20.10 -17.24
CA GLY A 100 -5.06 19.49 -15.96
C GLY A 100 -3.87 19.41 -15.00
N LEU A 101 -2.62 19.52 -15.45
CA LEU A 101 -1.45 19.52 -14.58
C LEU A 101 -1.47 20.68 -13.56
N LEU A 102 -2.08 21.82 -13.93
CA LEU A 102 -2.24 22.99 -13.05
C LEU A 102 -3.12 22.71 -11.82
N ILE A 103 -3.97 21.69 -11.89
CA ILE A 103 -4.97 21.37 -10.87
C ILE A 103 -4.76 19.96 -10.29
N ALA A 104 -4.14 19.05 -11.05
CA ALA A 104 -3.95 17.64 -10.69
C ALA A 104 -3.11 17.42 -9.41
N TRP A 105 -2.33 18.42 -8.98
CA TRP A 105 -1.62 18.35 -7.69
C TRP A 105 -2.59 18.26 -6.49
N ILE A 106 -3.79 18.85 -6.58
CA ILE A 106 -4.80 18.79 -5.52
C ILE A 106 -5.25 17.34 -5.26
N PRO A 107 -5.82 16.60 -6.24
CA PRO A 107 -6.20 15.21 -6.03
C PRO A 107 -4.99 14.33 -5.69
N LEU A 108 -3.80 14.60 -6.24
CA LEU A 108 -2.59 13.84 -5.89
C LEU A 108 -2.21 14.00 -4.40
N VAL A 109 -2.34 15.20 -3.82
CA VAL A 109 -2.14 15.41 -2.38
C VAL A 109 -3.14 14.60 -1.56
N PHE A 110 -4.43 14.63 -1.92
CA PHE A 110 -5.45 13.83 -1.24
C PHE A 110 -5.16 12.32 -1.31
N VAL A 111 -4.76 11.83 -2.49
CA VAL A 111 -4.36 10.44 -2.70
C VAL A 111 -3.12 10.10 -1.85
N GLY A 112 -2.14 10.99 -1.80
CA GLY A 112 -0.94 10.84 -0.96
C GLY A 112 -1.29 10.73 0.52
N LEU A 113 -2.09 11.65 1.05
CA LEU A 113 -2.55 11.62 2.44
C LEU A 113 -3.35 10.36 2.75
N TRP A 114 -4.25 9.95 1.85
CA TRP A 114 -4.99 8.70 1.96
C TRP A 114 -4.05 7.48 2.00
N PHE A 115 -3.01 7.46 1.15
CA PHE A 115 -2.01 6.38 1.12
C PHE A 115 -1.19 6.33 2.41
N ILE A 116 -0.73 7.48 2.92
CA ILE A 116 -0.03 7.61 4.22
C ILE A 116 -0.91 7.02 5.33
N TYR A 117 -2.17 7.46 5.42
CA TYR A 117 -3.12 6.97 6.41
C TYR A 117 -3.29 5.45 6.33
N ARG A 118 -3.44 4.89 5.12
CA ARG A 118 -3.62 3.45 4.90
C ARG A 118 -2.41 2.64 5.37
N ILE A 119 -1.19 3.12 5.08
CA ILE A 119 0.05 2.48 5.54
C ILE A 119 0.15 2.59 7.06
N ALA A 120 0.07 3.81 7.61
CA ALA A 120 0.25 4.06 9.04
C ALA A 120 -0.75 3.26 9.88
N ARG A 121 -2.04 3.30 9.54
CA ARG A 121 -3.09 2.54 10.23
C ARG A 121 -2.83 1.04 10.20
N GLY A 122 -2.45 0.52 9.04
CA GLY A 122 -2.19 -0.91 8.85
C GLY A 122 -0.94 -1.39 9.59
N TRP A 123 0.10 -0.55 9.61
CA TRP A 123 1.38 -0.86 10.25
C TRP A 123 1.30 -0.74 11.78
N LEU A 124 0.63 0.30 12.32
CA LEU A 124 0.41 0.42 13.76
C LEU A 124 -0.34 -0.79 14.33
N ARG A 125 -1.39 -1.27 13.64
CA ARG A 125 -2.10 -2.48 14.03
C ARG A 125 -1.23 -3.75 13.99
N LEU A 126 -0.29 -3.81 13.05
CA LEU A 126 0.66 -4.92 12.97
C LEU A 126 1.62 -4.92 14.16
N VAL A 127 2.03 -3.73 14.63
CA VAL A 127 2.85 -3.57 15.84
C VAL A 127 2.07 -4.02 17.08
N ASP A 128 0.78 -3.70 17.15
CA ASP A 128 -0.11 -4.09 18.24
C ASP A 128 -0.58 -5.56 18.19
N ASP A 129 -0.12 -6.35 17.21
CA ASP A 129 -0.56 -7.73 16.96
C ASP A 129 -2.08 -7.87 16.78
N ARG A 130 -2.67 -6.88 16.09
CA ARG A 130 -4.11 -6.83 15.80
C ARG A 130 -4.37 -6.97 14.30
N PRO A 131 -5.52 -7.57 13.90
CA PRO A 131 -5.95 -7.57 12.51
C PRO A 131 -6.00 -6.15 11.92
N ALA A 132 -5.68 -6.02 10.63
CA ALA A 132 -5.71 -4.75 9.91
C ALA A 132 -7.11 -4.13 9.87
N TYR A 133 -8.16 -4.94 9.95
CA TYR A 133 -9.56 -4.57 10.09
C TYR A 133 -10.33 -5.74 10.73
N HIS A 134 -11.51 -5.44 11.30
CA HIS A 134 -12.39 -6.42 11.96
C HIS A 134 -13.03 -7.39 10.98
#